data_AF-A0A554S6J4-F1
#
_entry.id   AF-A0A554S6J4-F1
#
_cell.length_a   1.000
_cell.length_b   1.000
_cell.length_c   1.000
_cell.angle_alpha   90.00
_cell.angle_beta   90.00
_cell.angle_gamma   90.00
#
_symmetry.space_group_name_H-M   'P 1'
#
loop_
_entity.id
_entity.type
_entity.pdbx_description
1 polymer ?
#
loop_
_entity_poly.entity_id
_entity_poly.type
_entity_poly.pdbx_seq_one_letter_code
_entity_poly.pdbx_strand_id
1 'polypeptide(L)'
;MMLHVPDVLSPDQVREMRAALDATHWVDGRETVGDQGAQVKRNRQLPESSPVSRELGATILAALSRHALFFSAALPARFVPPLFNRYEGGEHYGVHVDGSVRAVPGSSQQLRTDLSCTLFLSDPEDYDGGELEVIDTYGSHEVKLPAGDLILYPASSLHRVHPVTRGARVCSFFWLQSMVRSDAQRGMLFELDQTIQKLRARLGECEETVALTGHYHNLLRLWAEV
;
A
#
# COMPACT_ATOMS: atom_id res chain seq x y z
N MET A 1 -7.10 1.89 -10.11
CA MET A 1 -6.23 0.77 -10.54
C MET A 1 -5.75 -0.03 -9.34
N MET A 2 -5.75 -1.37 -9.41
CA MET A 2 -5.13 -2.27 -8.44
C MET A 2 -3.86 -2.88 -9.04
N LEU A 3 -2.73 -2.84 -8.33
CA LEU A 3 -1.42 -3.19 -8.87
C LEU A 3 -0.57 -3.92 -7.83
N HIS A 4 0.00 -5.06 -8.23
CA HIS A 4 1.06 -5.75 -7.51
C HIS A 4 2.42 -5.11 -7.84
N VAL A 5 3.15 -4.76 -6.78
CA VAL A 5 4.52 -4.22 -6.83
C VAL A 5 5.44 -5.24 -6.14
N PRO A 6 6.17 -6.07 -6.91
CA PRO A 6 7.04 -7.10 -6.34
C PRO A 6 8.33 -6.51 -5.79
N ASP A 7 8.99 -7.24 -4.89
CA ASP A 7 10.37 -6.98 -4.43
C ASP A 7 10.58 -5.57 -3.84
N VAL A 8 9.58 -5.01 -3.15
CA VAL A 8 9.73 -3.72 -2.45
C VAL A 8 10.76 -3.82 -1.34
N LEU A 9 10.74 -4.92 -0.58
CA LEU A 9 11.79 -5.27 0.38
C LEU A 9 12.48 -6.55 -0.05
N SER A 10 13.80 -6.60 0.12
CA SER A 10 14.55 -7.85 -0.06
C SER A 10 14.20 -8.87 1.04
N PRO A 11 14.44 -10.17 0.81
CA PRO A 11 14.24 -11.19 1.83
C PRO A 11 14.99 -10.90 3.14
N ASP A 12 16.17 -10.27 3.07
CA ASP A 12 16.97 -9.90 4.24
C ASP A 12 16.28 -8.78 5.04
N GLN A 13 15.79 -7.75 4.35
CA GLN A 13 15.04 -6.65 4.97
C GLN A 13 13.74 -7.15 5.60
N VAL A 14 13.04 -8.10 4.96
CA VAL A 14 11.84 -8.74 5.53
C VAL A 14 12.20 -9.47 6.81
N ARG A 15 13.26 -10.29 6.82
CA ARG A 15 13.68 -11.03 8.03
C ARG A 15 14.04 -10.11 9.18
N GLU A 16 14.82 -9.06 8.93
CA GLU A 16 15.18 -8.05 9.94
C GLU A 16 13.96 -7.33 10.51
N MET A 17 13.06 -6.90 9.62
CA MET A 17 11.81 -6.25 10.01
C MET A 17 10.93 -7.18 10.85
N ARG A 18 10.85 -8.46 10.47
CA ARG A 18 10.10 -9.47 11.22
C ARG A 18 10.69 -9.78 12.58
N ALA A 19 12.01 -9.87 12.69
CA ALA A 19 12.66 -10.03 14.00
C ALA A 19 12.33 -8.87 14.95
N ALA A 20 12.32 -7.62 14.48
CA ALA A 20 11.94 -6.45 15.27
C ALA A 20 10.45 -6.45 15.64
N LEU A 21 9.57 -6.83 14.71
CA LEU A 21 8.12 -6.91 14.93
C LEU A 21 7.73 -8.06 15.88
N ASP A 22 8.42 -9.19 15.83
CA ASP A 22 8.12 -10.33 16.69
C ASP A 22 8.59 -10.08 18.14
N ALA A 23 9.57 -9.19 18.34
CA ALA A 23 10.06 -8.76 19.65
C ALA A 23 9.24 -7.61 20.29
N THR A 24 8.23 -7.07 19.60
CA THR A 24 7.44 -5.93 20.09
C THR A 24 6.13 -6.35 20.75
N HIS A 25 5.51 -5.41 21.46
CA HIS A 25 4.19 -5.61 22.04
C HIS A 25 3.09 -5.25 21.04
N TRP A 26 2.19 -6.21 20.82
CA TRP A 26 1.02 -6.09 19.96
C TRP A 26 -0.21 -5.80 20.81
N VAL A 27 -0.97 -4.76 20.48
CA VAL A 27 -2.22 -4.37 21.15
C VAL A 27 -3.44 -4.71 20.30
N ASP A 28 -4.64 -4.63 20.88
CA ASP A 28 -5.89 -4.85 20.15
C ASP A 28 -6.04 -3.78 19.05
N GLY A 29 -6.16 -4.22 17.80
CA GLY A 29 -6.20 -3.30 16.67
C GLY A 29 -7.49 -2.49 16.55
N ARG A 30 -8.52 -2.77 17.35
CA ARG A 30 -9.73 -1.93 17.44
C ARG A 30 -9.43 -0.53 17.97
N GLU A 31 -8.33 -0.33 18.68
CA GLU A 31 -7.90 0.99 19.19
C GLU A 31 -7.57 2.00 18.08
N THR A 32 -7.37 1.55 16.83
CA THR A 32 -6.90 2.38 15.70
C THR A 32 -7.95 2.65 14.62
N VAL A 33 -9.22 2.27 14.88
CA VAL A 33 -10.32 2.42 13.92
C VAL A 33 -11.49 3.18 14.53
N GLY A 34 -12.23 3.89 13.68
CA GLY A 34 -13.50 4.48 14.08
C GLY A 34 -14.58 3.42 14.34
N ASP A 35 -15.71 3.85 14.89
CA ASP A 35 -16.79 2.99 15.40
C ASP A 35 -17.23 1.87 14.44
N GLN A 36 -17.36 2.18 13.15
CA GLN A 36 -17.76 1.19 12.14
C GLN A 36 -16.71 0.07 11.98
N GLY A 37 -15.43 0.44 11.93
CA GLY A 37 -14.35 -0.54 11.79
C GLY A 37 -14.20 -1.42 13.03
N ALA A 38 -14.39 -0.84 14.22
CA ALA A 38 -14.27 -1.57 15.49
C ALA A 38 -15.28 -2.73 15.63
N GLN A 39 -16.43 -2.66 14.96
CA GLN A 39 -17.45 -3.72 14.99
C GLN A 39 -17.07 -4.97 14.19
N VAL A 40 -16.25 -4.80 13.15
CA VAL A 40 -15.91 -5.88 12.20
C VAL A 40 -14.42 -6.22 12.20
N LYS A 41 -13.63 -5.59 13.07
CA LYS A 41 -12.18 -5.78 13.17
C LYS A 41 -11.83 -6.59 14.39
N ARG A 42 -11.12 -7.68 14.17
CA ARG A 42 -10.49 -8.47 15.22
C ARG A 42 -9.07 -8.82 14.75
N ASN A 43 -8.11 -8.02 15.15
CA ASN A 43 -6.69 -8.22 14.83
C ASN A 43 -5.83 -7.57 15.92
N ARG A 44 -4.51 -7.63 15.73
CA ARG A 44 -3.57 -6.87 16.55
C ARG A 44 -2.79 -5.86 15.73
N GLN A 45 -2.33 -4.81 16.39
CA GLN A 45 -1.50 -3.77 15.80
C GLN A 45 -0.39 -3.30 16.75
N LEU A 46 0.63 -2.68 16.18
CA LEU A 46 1.53 -1.85 16.97
C LEU A 46 0.80 -0.54 17.34
N PRO A 47 1.03 0.01 18.54
CA PRO A 47 0.56 1.36 18.87
C PRO A 47 1.11 2.39 17.89
N GLU A 48 0.32 3.39 17.50
CA GLU A 48 0.76 4.46 16.57
C GLU A 48 1.97 5.24 17.09
N SER A 49 2.15 5.31 18.41
CA SER A 49 3.28 5.96 19.08
C SER A 49 4.54 5.08 19.16
N SER A 50 4.49 3.83 18.72
CA SER A 50 5.59 2.87 18.81
C SER A 50 6.84 3.36 18.06
N PRO A 51 8.00 3.50 18.75
CA PRO A 51 9.26 3.86 18.10
C PRO A 51 9.64 2.87 16.99
N VAL A 52 9.41 1.56 17.24
CA VAL A 52 9.64 0.49 16.26
C VAL A 52 8.78 0.69 15.01
N SER A 53 7.50 1.06 15.17
CA SER A 53 6.63 1.34 14.02
C SER A 53 7.15 2.50 13.17
N ARG A 54 7.67 3.56 13.81
CA ARG A 54 8.22 4.72 13.10
C ARG A 54 9.50 4.38 12.33
N GLU A 55 10.41 3.64 12.97
CA GLU A 55 11.66 3.21 12.36
C GLU A 55 11.42 2.30 11.15
N LEU A 56 10.64 1.23 11.33
CA LEU A 56 10.32 0.29 10.26
C LEU A 56 9.50 0.98 9.14
N GLY A 57 8.60 1.88 9.51
CA GLY A 57 7.86 2.69 8.55
C GLY A 57 8.77 3.58 7.70
N ALA A 58 9.79 4.20 8.29
CA ALA A 58 10.79 4.97 7.54
C ALA A 58 11.57 4.09 6.55
N THR A 59 11.92 2.86 6.93
CA THR A 59 12.57 1.88 6.03
C THR A 59 11.68 1.54 4.83
N ILE A 60 10.38 1.31 5.05
CA ILE A 60 9.41 1.04 3.97
C ILE A 60 9.31 2.23 3.01
N LEU A 61 9.13 3.44 3.54
CA LEU A 61 9.02 4.64 2.71
C LEU A 61 10.32 4.93 1.93
N ALA A 62 11.48 4.64 2.51
CA ALA A 62 12.77 4.75 1.83
C ALA A 62 12.98 3.71 0.72
N ALA A 63 12.41 2.51 0.87
CA ALA A 63 12.40 1.51 -0.19
C ALA A 63 11.50 1.96 -1.35
N LEU A 64 10.27 2.41 -1.04
CA LEU A 64 9.28 2.84 -2.03
C LEU A 64 9.71 4.07 -2.83
N SER A 65 10.43 5.02 -2.21
CA SER A 65 10.91 6.22 -2.91
C SER A 65 11.90 5.92 -4.04
N ARG A 66 12.53 4.74 -4.02
CA ARG A 66 13.46 4.27 -5.06
C ARG A 66 12.82 3.27 -6.03
N HIS A 67 11.56 2.90 -5.81
CA HIS A 67 10.89 1.86 -6.58
C HIS A 67 10.15 2.46 -7.79
N ALA A 68 10.73 2.36 -8.98
CA ALA A 68 10.23 3.02 -10.19
C ALA A 68 8.77 2.67 -10.53
N LEU A 69 8.39 1.39 -10.46
CA LEU A 69 7.01 0.93 -10.72
C LEU A 69 6.01 1.57 -9.75
N PHE A 70 6.33 1.59 -8.46
CA PHE A 70 5.50 2.21 -7.43
C PHE A 70 5.36 3.71 -7.67
N PHE A 71 6.46 4.41 -7.96
CA PHE A 71 6.41 5.84 -8.23
C PHE A 71 5.53 6.17 -9.45
N SER A 72 5.69 5.43 -10.53
CA SER A 72 4.91 5.60 -11.77
C SER A 72 3.41 5.34 -11.54
N ALA A 73 3.06 4.31 -10.76
CA ALA A 73 1.68 3.94 -10.49
C ALA A 73 0.98 4.85 -9.47
N ALA A 74 1.69 5.25 -8.41
CA ALA A 74 1.12 5.93 -7.26
C ALA A 74 1.28 7.45 -7.31
N LEU A 75 2.31 7.97 -7.98
CA LEU A 75 2.67 9.40 -8.02
C LEU A 75 2.61 10.05 -6.63
N PRO A 76 3.35 9.53 -5.63
CA PRO A 76 3.13 9.89 -4.23
C PRO A 76 3.46 11.35 -3.94
N ALA A 77 2.54 12.06 -3.26
CA ALA A 77 2.79 13.39 -2.70
C ALA A 77 3.07 13.34 -1.20
N ARG A 78 2.22 12.64 -0.43
CA ARG A 78 2.35 12.49 1.03
C ARG A 78 1.82 11.14 1.48
N PHE A 79 2.28 10.68 2.64
CA PHE A 79 1.87 9.41 3.24
C PHE A 79 1.21 9.63 4.59
N VAL A 80 0.15 8.87 4.86
CA VAL A 80 -0.16 8.48 6.24
C VAL A 80 0.87 7.41 6.60
N PRO A 81 1.60 7.52 7.73
CA PRO A 81 2.72 6.62 8.02
C PRO A 81 2.35 5.13 8.00
N PRO A 82 3.29 4.24 7.60
CA PRO A 82 3.16 2.80 7.76
C PRO A 82 2.77 2.37 9.18
N LEU A 83 1.68 1.61 9.25
CA LEU A 83 1.20 0.92 10.44
C LEU A 83 1.36 -0.58 10.26
N PHE A 84 1.47 -1.33 11.36
CA PHE A 84 1.70 -2.77 11.32
C PHE A 84 0.55 -3.52 11.95
N ASN A 85 0.08 -4.57 11.27
CA ASN A 85 -0.99 -5.43 11.76
C ASN A 85 -0.57 -6.91 11.74
N ARG A 86 -1.22 -7.68 12.62
CA ARG A 86 -1.06 -9.12 12.75
C ARG A 86 -2.44 -9.77 12.88
N TYR A 87 -2.63 -10.88 12.17
CA TYR A 87 -3.83 -11.72 12.23
C TYR A 87 -3.43 -13.18 12.49
N GLU A 88 -3.97 -13.81 13.53
CA GLU A 88 -3.86 -15.23 13.85
C GLU A 88 -5.13 -15.77 14.54
N GLY A 89 -5.32 -17.09 14.59
CA GLY A 89 -6.36 -17.70 15.46
C GLY A 89 -7.80 -17.25 15.19
N GLY A 90 -8.14 -17.00 13.92
CA GLY A 90 -9.45 -16.53 13.47
C GLY A 90 -9.62 -15.00 13.45
N GLU A 91 -8.55 -14.26 13.77
CA GLU A 91 -8.49 -12.81 13.55
C GLU A 91 -8.75 -12.47 12.07
N HIS A 92 -9.51 -11.40 11.83
CA HIS A 92 -9.99 -10.94 10.53
C HIS A 92 -10.31 -9.44 10.57
N TYR A 93 -10.61 -8.86 9.40
CA TYR A 93 -11.23 -7.54 9.30
C TYR A 93 -12.33 -7.62 8.25
N GLY A 94 -13.59 -7.50 8.67
CA GLY A 94 -14.75 -7.57 7.78
C GLY A 94 -14.81 -6.45 6.75
N VAL A 95 -15.85 -6.52 5.91
CA VAL A 95 -16.03 -5.58 4.79
C VAL A 95 -16.14 -4.16 5.30
N HIS A 96 -15.26 -3.29 4.79
CA HIS A 96 -15.25 -1.87 5.10
C HIS A 96 -14.68 -1.07 3.92
N VAL A 97 -14.79 0.25 4.02
CA VAL A 97 -14.11 1.22 3.16
C VAL A 97 -13.21 2.09 4.04
N ASP A 98 -12.10 2.54 3.50
CA ASP A 98 -11.20 3.43 4.23
C ASP A 98 -11.79 4.83 4.40
N GLY A 99 -11.44 5.49 5.52
CA GLY A 99 -11.76 6.90 5.71
C GLY A 99 -11.10 7.76 4.63
N SER A 100 -11.89 8.60 3.96
CA SER A 100 -11.46 9.42 2.81
C SER A 100 -10.47 10.53 3.15
N VAL A 101 -10.44 10.94 4.42
CA VAL A 101 -9.51 11.92 4.97
C VAL A 101 -8.96 11.39 6.28
N ARG A 102 -7.62 11.37 6.41
CA ARG A 102 -6.93 10.93 7.63
C ARG A 102 -6.01 12.01 8.16
N ALA A 103 -6.01 12.20 9.47
CA ALA A 103 -5.02 13.01 10.15
C ALA A 103 -3.65 12.32 10.08
N VAL A 104 -2.58 13.10 9.92
CA VAL A 104 -1.21 12.58 10.01
C VAL A 104 -0.75 12.67 11.47
N PRO A 105 -0.43 11.54 12.11
CA PRO A 105 0.00 11.53 13.52
C PRO A 105 1.12 12.51 13.80
N GLY A 106 1.00 13.26 14.89
CA GLY A 106 2.00 14.26 15.30
C GLY A 106 2.01 15.55 14.46
N SER A 107 0.99 15.78 13.62
CA SER A 107 0.84 17.01 12.85
C SER A 107 -0.60 17.54 12.86
N SER A 108 -0.79 18.79 12.44
CA SER A 108 -2.12 19.36 12.17
C SER A 108 -2.62 19.07 10.74
N GLN A 109 -1.87 18.28 9.96
CA GLN A 109 -2.21 18.00 8.57
C GLN A 109 -3.24 16.88 8.46
N GLN A 110 -4.10 17.00 7.46
CA GLN A 110 -5.00 15.95 7.01
C GLN A 110 -4.69 15.63 5.54
N LEU A 111 -4.74 14.36 5.19
CA LEU A 111 -4.48 13.88 3.84
C LEU A 111 -5.71 13.20 3.28
N ARG A 112 -5.96 13.42 2.00
CA ARG A 112 -6.89 12.63 1.20
C ARG A 112 -6.28 11.25 0.97
N THR A 113 -7.02 10.19 1.26
CA THR A 113 -6.58 8.81 1.01
C THR A 113 -6.94 8.43 -0.44
N ASP A 114 -5.99 8.58 -1.36
CA ASP A 114 -6.22 8.21 -2.77
C ASP A 114 -6.01 6.72 -2.99
N LEU A 115 -4.94 6.18 -2.40
CA LEU A 115 -4.52 4.81 -2.56
C LEU A 115 -4.21 4.19 -1.19
N SER A 116 -4.63 2.95 -1.03
CA SER A 116 -4.29 2.08 0.09
C SER A 116 -3.18 1.14 -0.34
N CYS A 117 -2.26 0.88 0.58
CA CYS A 117 -1.10 0.04 0.38
C CYS A 117 -1.08 -1.06 1.44
N THR A 118 -0.81 -2.29 1.03
CA THR A 118 -0.47 -3.39 1.94
C THR A 118 0.84 -4.02 1.49
N LEU A 119 1.87 -3.93 2.32
CA LEU A 119 3.14 -4.63 2.18
C LEU A 119 3.10 -5.92 3.00
N PHE A 120 3.32 -7.06 2.35
CA PHE A 120 3.30 -8.37 2.97
C PHE A 120 4.63 -8.64 3.67
N LEU A 121 4.58 -9.14 4.90
CA LEU A 121 5.76 -9.47 5.71
C LEU A 121 5.75 -10.93 6.18
N SER A 122 4.83 -11.74 5.65
CA SER A 122 4.74 -13.20 5.88
C SER A 122 4.48 -13.85 4.54
N ASP A 123 5.15 -14.97 4.27
CA ASP A 123 4.94 -15.70 3.02
C ASP A 123 3.54 -16.34 3.02
N PRO A 124 2.91 -16.46 1.84
CA PRO A 124 1.54 -16.94 1.74
C PRO A 124 1.38 -18.40 2.22
N GLU A 125 2.44 -19.19 2.19
CA GLU A 125 2.48 -20.58 2.66
C GLU A 125 2.54 -20.69 4.20
N ASP A 126 2.95 -19.63 4.90
CA ASP A 126 3.12 -19.63 6.36
C ASP A 126 1.79 -19.53 7.12
N TYR A 127 0.70 -19.16 6.43
CA TYR A 127 -0.62 -19.00 7.04
C TYR A 127 -1.76 -19.44 6.12
N ASP A 128 -2.86 -19.92 6.72
CA ASP A 128 -4.07 -20.30 5.99
C ASP A 128 -5.15 -19.23 6.16
N GLY A 129 -5.88 -18.93 5.08
CA GLY A 129 -6.76 -17.77 5.01
C GLY A 129 -5.97 -16.46 4.91
N GLY A 130 -6.52 -15.36 5.43
CA GLY A 130 -5.84 -14.07 5.47
C GLY A 130 -5.73 -13.35 4.12
N GLU A 131 -6.45 -13.80 3.10
CA GLU A 131 -6.54 -13.12 1.82
C GLU A 131 -7.11 -11.71 2.03
N LEU A 132 -6.48 -10.72 1.39
CA LEU A 132 -7.08 -9.40 1.21
C LEU A 132 -8.03 -9.50 0.03
N GLU A 133 -9.33 -9.39 0.27
CA GLU A 133 -10.32 -9.31 -0.79
C GLU A 133 -10.66 -7.83 -1.04
N VAL A 134 -10.42 -7.36 -2.27
CA VAL A 134 -10.81 -6.04 -2.75
C VAL A 134 -12.03 -6.20 -3.65
N ILE A 135 -13.10 -5.48 -3.35
CA ILE A 135 -14.40 -5.54 -4.02
C ILE A 135 -14.60 -4.25 -4.81
N ASP A 136 -14.86 -4.40 -6.10
CA ASP A 136 -15.17 -3.30 -7.01
C ASP A 136 -16.51 -3.53 -7.72
N THR A 137 -16.82 -2.69 -8.71
CA THR A 137 -18.07 -2.77 -9.47
C THR A 137 -18.21 -4.05 -10.30
N TYR A 138 -17.10 -4.71 -10.65
CA TYR A 138 -17.04 -5.85 -11.55
C TYR A 138 -16.80 -7.19 -10.84
N GLY A 139 -16.43 -7.18 -9.57
CA GLY A 139 -16.31 -8.40 -8.77
C GLY A 139 -15.46 -8.23 -7.52
N SER A 140 -14.91 -9.34 -7.05
CA SER A 140 -13.93 -9.36 -5.96
C SER A 140 -12.62 -9.98 -6.40
N HIS A 141 -11.53 -9.45 -5.85
CA HIS A 141 -10.16 -9.82 -6.16
C HIS A 141 -9.44 -10.19 -4.87
N GLU A 142 -9.06 -11.46 -4.74
CA GLU A 142 -8.33 -11.97 -3.57
C GLU A 142 -6.82 -11.84 -3.78
N VAL A 143 -6.12 -11.38 -2.74
CA VAL A 143 -4.68 -11.13 -2.77
C VAL A 143 -3.98 -11.74 -1.57
N LYS A 144 -2.95 -12.52 -1.89
CA LYS A 144 -1.97 -13.07 -0.95
C LYS A 144 -0.63 -13.14 -1.68
N LEU A 145 0.30 -12.26 -1.30
CA LEU A 145 1.57 -12.07 -2.02
C LEU A 145 2.76 -12.54 -1.19
N PRO A 146 3.90 -12.87 -1.84
CA PRO A 146 5.17 -13.15 -1.17
C PRO A 146 5.57 -12.05 -0.18
N ALA A 147 6.32 -12.42 0.86
CA ALA A 147 6.83 -11.44 1.80
C ALA A 147 7.84 -10.50 1.11
N GLY A 148 7.67 -9.19 1.31
CA GLY A 148 8.42 -8.14 0.62
C GLY A 148 7.67 -7.49 -0.54
N ASP A 149 6.56 -8.08 -0.98
CA ASP A 149 5.72 -7.54 -2.04
C ASP A 149 4.62 -6.63 -1.50
N LEU A 150 4.20 -5.67 -2.33
CA LEU A 150 3.15 -4.72 -2.02
C LEU A 150 1.98 -4.83 -3.00
N ILE A 151 0.77 -4.70 -2.47
CA ILE A 151 -0.43 -4.43 -3.26
C ILE A 151 -0.86 -2.98 -3.07
N LEU A 152 -1.14 -2.31 -4.19
CA LEU A 152 -1.64 -0.95 -4.28
C LEU A 152 -3.07 -0.98 -4.83
N TYR A 153 -4.02 -0.31 -4.19
CA TYR A 153 -5.42 -0.28 -4.65
C TYR A 153 -6.14 1.01 -4.23
N PRO A 154 -7.27 1.39 -4.87
CA PRO A 154 -8.01 2.58 -4.50
C PRO A 154 -8.55 2.48 -3.07
N ALA A 155 -8.33 3.52 -2.25
CA ALA A 155 -8.84 3.54 -0.88
C ALA A 155 -10.38 3.57 -0.81
N SER A 156 -11.04 3.94 -1.91
CA SER A 156 -12.49 3.90 -2.07
C SER A 156 -13.07 2.49 -2.26
N SER A 157 -12.23 1.48 -2.50
CA SER A 157 -12.70 0.10 -2.69
C SER A 157 -13.19 -0.49 -1.37
N LEU A 158 -14.32 -1.18 -1.42
CA LEU A 158 -14.73 -2.06 -0.34
C LEU A 158 -13.70 -3.18 -0.23
N HIS A 159 -13.29 -3.55 0.97
CA HIS A 159 -12.34 -4.62 1.15
C HIS A 159 -12.45 -5.29 2.52
N ARG A 160 -11.91 -6.50 2.62
CA ARG A 160 -11.82 -7.28 3.86
C ARG A 160 -10.54 -8.10 3.91
N VAL A 161 -10.17 -8.52 5.11
CA VAL A 161 -9.14 -9.56 5.34
C VAL A 161 -9.84 -10.79 5.87
N HIS A 162 -9.74 -11.90 5.14
CA HIS A 162 -10.32 -13.19 5.53
C HIS A 162 -9.71 -13.69 6.85
N PRO A 163 -10.43 -14.53 7.63
CA PRO A 163 -9.90 -15.08 8.86
C PRO A 163 -8.61 -15.88 8.64
N VAL A 164 -7.59 -15.61 9.46
CA VAL A 164 -6.36 -16.43 9.49
C VAL A 164 -6.57 -17.62 10.42
N THR A 165 -6.64 -18.83 9.88
CA THR A 165 -6.99 -20.05 10.65
C THR A 165 -5.77 -20.84 11.12
N ARG A 166 -4.64 -20.68 10.44
CA ARG A 166 -3.33 -21.27 10.80
C ARG A 166 -2.24 -20.22 10.57
N GLY A 167 -1.19 -20.24 11.40
CA GLY A 167 -0.06 -19.34 11.26
C GLY A 167 -0.41 -17.91 11.64
N ALA A 168 0.40 -16.95 11.18
CA ALA A 168 0.17 -15.53 11.42
C ALA A 168 0.46 -14.72 10.15
N ARG A 169 -0.50 -13.90 9.75
CA ARG A 169 -0.35 -12.90 8.69
C ARG A 169 0.14 -11.60 9.31
N VAL A 170 1.37 -11.21 9.03
CA VAL A 170 1.93 -9.90 9.41
C VAL A 170 2.10 -9.04 8.17
N CYS A 171 1.57 -7.82 8.21
CA CYS A 171 1.70 -6.85 7.12
C CYS A 171 1.96 -5.45 7.66
N SER A 172 2.49 -4.59 6.79
CA SER A 172 2.41 -3.16 6.94
C SER A 172 1.30 -2.60 6.04
N PHE A 173 0.47 -1.70 6.55
CA PHE A 173 -0.60 -1.04 5.81
C PHE A 173 -0.55 0.48 6.02
N PHE A 174 -0.86 1.23 4.96
CA PHE A 174 -0.85 2.69 4.97
C PHE A 174 -1.59 3.28 3.78
N TRP A 175 -1.71 4.60 3.79
CA TRP A 175 -2.35 5.36 2.74
C TRP A 175 -1.41 6.40 2.17
N LEU A 176 -1.65 6.77 0.92
CA LEU A 176 -0.98 7.89 0.30
C LEU A 176 -1.97 8.82 -0.35
N GLN A 177 -1.62 10.11 -0.31
CA GLN A 177 -2.17 11.12 -1.18
C GLN A 177 -1.27 11.18 -2.42
N SER A 178 -1.87 10.97 -3.58
CA SER A 178 -1.21 11.09 -4.88
C SER A 178 -1.15 12.55 -5.29
N MET A 179 -0.10 12.93 -6.03
CA MET A 179 -0.04 14.20 -6.74
C MET A 179 -1.25 14.34 -7.68
N VAL A 180 -1.71 13.24 -8.27
CA VAL A 180 -2.88 13.22 -9.17
C VAL A 180 -4.06 12.59 -8.45
N ARG A 181 -5.09 13.40 -8.16
CA ARG A 181 -6.31 13.01 -7.44
C ARG A 181 -7.11 11.93 -8.16
N SER A 182 -7.40 12.13 -9.44
CA SER A 182 -8.27 11.24 -10.22
C SER A 182 -7.58 9.90 -10.51
N ASP A 183 -8.23 8.79 -10.15
CA ASP A 183 -7.73 7.43 -10.47
C ASP A 183 -7.61 7.21 -11.98
N ALA A 184 -8.56 7.74 -12.77
CA ALA A 184 -8.51 7.63 -14.23
C ALA A 184 -7.32 8.41 -14.83
N GLN A 185 -7.06 9.63 -14.36
CA GLN A 185 -5.91 10.42 -14.81
C GLN A 185 -4.58 9.77 -14.43
N ARG A 186 -4.49 9.25 -13.20
CA ARG A 186 -3.32 8.52 -12.73
C ARG A 186 -3.10 7.23 -13.52
N GLY A 187 -4.17 6.49 -13.84
CA GLY A 187 -4.12 5.31 -14.72
C GLY A 187 -3.59 5.65 -16.12
N MET A 188 -4.10 6.71 -16.74
CA MET A 188 -3.60 7.18 -18.06
C MET A 188 -2.12 7.55 -18.02
N LEU A 189 -1.66 8.24 -16.97
CA LEU A 189 -0.24 8.57 -16.81
C LEU A 189 0.62 7.32 -16.65
N PHE A 190 0.17 6.37 -15.83
CA PHE A 190 0.86 5.10 -15.62
C PHE A 190 1.00 4.32 -16.94
N GLU A 191 -0.09 4.12 -17.69
CA GLU A 191 -0.08 3.42 -18.97
C GLU A 191 0.84 4.09 -20.00
N LEU A 192 0.82 5.43 -20.05
CA LEU A 192 1.70 6.21 -20.92
C LEU A 192 3.18 6.00 -20.55
N ASP A 193 3.54 6.10 -19.26
CA ASP A 193 4.91 5.85 -18.82
C ASP A 193 5.34 4.40 -19.14
N GLN A 194 4.52 3.40 -18.83
CA GLN A 194 4.83 2.00 -19.15
C GLN A 194 5.04 1.79 -20.66
N THR A 195 4.26 2.48 -21.50
CA THR A 195 4.41 2.44 -22.96
C THR A 195 5.72 3.08 -23.40
N ILE A 196 6.09 4.24 -22.83
CA ILE A 196 7.36 4.93 -23.10
C ILE A 196 8.54 4.02 -22.72
N GLN A 197 8.52 3.40 -21.53
CA GLN A 197 9.60 2.51 -21.10
C GLN A 197 9.76 1.30 -22.05
N LYS A 198 8.64 0.70 -22.49
CA LYS A 198 8.66 -0.40 -23.47
C LYS A 198 9.23 0.03 -24.82
N LEU A 199 8.92 1.24 -25.28
CA LEU A 199 9.47 1.78 -26.52
C LEU A 199 10.97 2.04 -26.40
N ARG A 200 11.42 2.67 -25.30
CA ARG A 200 12.86 2.89 -25.03
C ARG A 200 13.65 1.60 -24.98
N ALA A 201 13.10 0.55 -24.36
CA ALA A 201 13.76 -0.76 -24.32
C ALA A 201 13.94 -1.40 -25.72
N ARG A 202 13.07 -1.07 -26.68
CA ARG A 202 13.09 -1.62 -28.04
C ARG A 202 13.88 -0.78 -29.04
N LEU A 203 13.78 0.55 -28.92
CA LEU A 203 14.28 1.50 -29.91
C LEU A 203 15.46 2.33 -29.40
N GLY A 204 15.77 2.26 -28.10
CA GLY A 204 16.64 3.22 -27.44
C GLY A 204 15.94 4.56 -27.22
N GLU A 205 16.73 5.57 -26.86
CA GLU A 205 16.25 6.95 -26.79
C GLU A 205 16.29 7.58 -28.21
N CYS A 206 15.13 8.04 -28.70
CA CYS A 206 14.98 8.67 -30.01
C CYS A 206 14.06 9.90 -29.93
N GLU A 207 13.86 10.61 -31.05
CA GLU A 207 13.03 11.82 -31.09
C GLU A 207 11.61 11.56 -30.57
N GLU A 208 11.01 10.43 -30.94
CA GLU A 208 9.65 10.05 -30.55
C GLU A 208 9.53 9.68 -29.07
N THR A 209 10.50 8.95 -28.49
CA THR A 209 10.47 8.63 -27.06
C THR A 209 10.65 9.88 -26.21
N VAL A 210 11.50 10.80 -26.64
CA VAL A 210 11.66 12.12 -25.99
C VAL A 210 10.37 12.93 -26.08
N ALA A 211 9.73 12.98 -27.26
CA ALA A 211 8.47 13.70 -27.45
C ALA A 211 7.34 13.14 -26.55
N LEU A 212 7.18 11.81 -26.49
CA LEU A 212 6.20 11.16 -25.61
C LEU A 212 6.49 11.43 -24.12
N THR A 213 7.77 11.44 -23.74
CA THR A 213 8.20 11.83 -22.38
C THR A 213 7.81 13.28 -22.07
N GLY A 214 7.98 14.17 -23.04
CA GLY A 214 7.51 15.55 -22.96
C GLY A 214 5.99 15.64 -22.71
N HIS A 215 5.19 14.86 -23.44
CA HIS A 215 3.74 14.77 -23.22
C HIS A 215 3.38 14.25 -21.83
N TYR A 216 4.03 13.18 -21.37
CA TYR A 216 3.85 12.66 -20.02
C TYR A 216 4.07 13.75 -18.97
N HIS A 217 5.20 14.47 -19.03
CA HIS A 217 5.49 15.54 -18.08
C HIS A 217 4.52 16.73 -18.19
N ASN A 218 4.06 17.07 -19.39
CA ASN A 218 3.05 18.12 -19.58
C ASN A 218 1.72 17.73 -18.92
N LEU A 219 1.26 16.49 -19.10
CA LEU A 219 0.05 15.98 -18.45
C LEU A 219 0.20 15.94 -16.92
N LEU A 220 1.35 15.48 -16.42
CA LEU A 220 1.63 15.50 -14.99
C LEU A 220 1.59 16.93 -14.42
N ARG A 221 2.20 17.92 -15.11
CA ARG A 221 2.13 19.33 -14.69
C ARG A 221 0.71 19.90 -14.70
N LEU A 222 -0.16 19.42 -15.61
CA LEU A 222 -1.55 19.86 -15.68
C LEU A 222 -2.43 19.26 -14.58
N TRP A 223 -2.13 18.05 -14.12
CA TRP A 223 -2.99 17.29 -13.21
C TRP A 223 -2.46 17.18 -11.78
N ALA A 224 -1.21 17.56 -11.51
CA ALA A 224 -0.61 17.49 -10.19
C ALA A 224 -1.13 18.56 -9.22
N GLU A 225 -1.43 18.13 -8.00
CA GLU A 225 -1.71 18.91 -6.79
C GLU A 225 -0.58 18.64 -5.79
N VAL A 226 0.32 19.61 -5.55
CA VAL A 226 1.53 19.47 -4.69
C VAL A 226 1.50 20.34 -3.44
#